data_AF-A0A9D4DMC4-F1
#
_entry.id   AF-A0A9D4DMC4-F1
#
_cell.length_a   1.000
_cell.length_b   1.000
_cell.length_c   1.000
_cell.angle_alpha   90.00
_cell.angle_beta   90.00
_cell.angle_gamma   90.00
#
_symmetry.space_group_name_H-M   'P 1'
#
loop_
_entity.id
_entity.type
_entity.pdbx_description
1 polymer ?
#
loop_
_entity_poly.entity_id
_entity_poly.type
_entity_poly.pdbx_seq_one_letter_code
_entity_poly.pdbx_strand_id
1 'polypeptide(L)'
;MQMCLPASSCDSVVATSSGYVAADSSDSALATSCGSVAATSCGYVAATSCGSVAATSCGYVAATCSGCALAICSGYVAATSFGYGLL
;
A
#
# COMPACT_ATOMS: atom_id res chain seq x y z
N MET A 1 14.16 -5.84 15.82
CA MET A 1 12.87 -6.07 16.52
C MET A 1 11.98 -4.86 16.26
N GLN A 2 11.21 -4.81 15.16
CA GLN A 2 10.34 -3.64 14.89
C GLN A 2 9.22 -4.09 13.94
N MET A 3 8.19 -4.70 14.52
CA MET A 3 6.85 -4.12 14.76
C MET A 3 5.98 -4.15 13.50
N CYS A 4 5.20 -5.22 13.38
CA CYS A 4 4.04 -5.26 12.53
C CYS A 4 3.07 -4.21 13.11
N LEU A 5 2.80 -3.13 12.39
CA LEU A 5 1.74 -2.18 12.72
C LEU A 5 0.52 -2.56 11.87
N PRO A 6 -0.34 -3.51 12.29
CA PRO A 6 -1.66 -3.65 11.71
C PRO A 6 -2.49 -2.44 12.18
N ALA A 7 -2.58 -1.41 11.35
CA ALA A 7 -3.49 -0.31 11.58
C ALA A 7 -4.81 -0.64 10.88
N SER A 8 -5.84 -0.98 11.65
CA SER A 8 -7.21 -1.14 11.14
C SER A 8 -8.07 0.00 11.70
N SER A 9 -8.62 0.84 10.82
CA SER A 9 -9.54 1.92 11.21
C SER A 9 -10.67 2.12 10.21
N CYS A 10 -11.78 2.69 10.70
CA CYS A 10 -12.86 3.16 9.83
C CYS A 10 -12.46 4.44 9.08
N ASP A 11 -11.51 5.20 9.63
CA ASP A 11 -10.97 6.44 9.07
C ASP A 11 -9.70 6.21 8.22
N SER A 12 -9.10 7.30 7.75
CA SER A 12 -7.84 7.29 7.01
C SER A 12 -6.68 6.76 7.86
N VAL A 13 -5.96 5.75 7.36
CA VAL A 13 -4.73 5.23 7.97
C VAL A 13 -3.50 5.85 7.34
N VAL A 14 -2.54 6.23 8.19
CA VAL A 14 -1.19 6.63 7.75
C VAL A 14 -0.18 5.80 8.52
N ALA A 15 0.61 5.00 7.80
CA ALA A 15 1.60 4.11 8.38
C ALA A 15 2.99 4.35 7.80
N THR A 16 3.98 4.55 8.66
CA THR A 16 5.38 4.73 8.28
C THR A 16 6.25 3.76 9.06
N SER A 17 7.00 2.91 8.37
CA SER A 17 7.90 1.93 9.02
C SER A 17 9.10 1.60 8.16
N SER A 18 10.26 1.34 8.75
CA SER A 18 11.43 0.86 8.01
C SER A 18 11.35 -0.63 7.64
N GLY A 19 10.33 -1.36 8.10
CA GLY A 19 10.17 -2.80 7.94
C GLY A 19 8.97 -3.22 7.10
N TYR A 20 8.04 -3.95 7.71
CA TYR A 20 6.79 -4.37 7.07
C TYR A 20 5.62 -3.49 7.56
N VAL A 21 4.75 -3.07 6.64
CA VAL A 21 3.53 -2.30 6.93
C VAL A 21 2.31 -3.07 6.47
N ALA A 22 1.31 -3.22 7.34
CA ALA A 22 -0.01 -3.71 6.98
C ALA A 22 -1.06 -2.67 7.39
N ALA A 23 -1.74 -2.10 6.41
CA ALA A 23 -2.75 -1.06 6.64
C ALA A 23 -4.11 -1.54 6.12
N ASP A 24 -5.14 -1.41 6.94
CA ASP A 24 -6.52 -1.74 6.59
C ASP A 24 -7.42 -0.55 6.94
N SER A 25 -8.16 -0.03 5.96
CA SER A 25 -9.01 1.14 6.15
C SER A 25 -10.30 1.05 5.35
N SER A 26 -11.36 1.71 5.81
CA SER A 26 -12.58 1.84 5.00
C SER A 26 -12.51 3.02 4.01
N ASP A 27 -11.72 4.05 4.31
CA ASP A 27 -11.66 5.29 3.52
C ASP A 27 -10.38 5.46 2.70
N SER A 28 -9.24 5.64 3.38
CA SER A 28 -7.98 5.94 2.70
C SER A 28 -6.80 5.33 3.44
N ALA A 29 -5.89 4.68 2.72
CA ALA A 29 -4.66 4.14 3.29
C ALA A 29 -3.42 4.75 2.66
N LEU A 30 -2.60 5.42 3.47
CA LEU A 30 -1.29 5.92 3.10
C LEU A 30 -0.22 5.11 3.82
N ALA A 31 0.65 4.42 3.08
CA ALA A 31 1.69 3.58 3.65
C ALA A 31 3.05 3.91 3.04
N THR A 32 4.04 4.18 3.89
CA THR A 32 5.42 4.45 3.48
C THR A 32 6.36 3.46 4.17
N SER A 33 7.13 2.70 3.39
CA SER A 33 8.08 1.76 3.98
C SER A 33 9.33 1.48 3.15
N CYS A 34 10.48 1.31 3.80
CA CYS A 34 11.67 0.80 3.12
C CYS A 34 11.59 -0.70 2.77
N GLY A 35 10.66 -1.46 3.39
CA GLY A 35 10.55 -2.91 3.20
C GLY A 35 9.38 -3.31 2.32
N SER A 36 8.38 -3.98 2.89
CA SER A 36 7.19 -4.43 2.15
C SER A 36 5.93 -3.81 2.73
N VAL A 37 5.00 -3.44 1.83
CA VAL A 37 3.74 -2.78 2.18
C VAL A 37 2.58 -3.64 1.72
N ALA A 38 1.65 -3.94 2.63
CA ALA A 38 0.33 -4.47 2.32
C ALA A 38 -0.72 -3.43 2.73
N ALA A 39 -1.58 -3.02 1.80
CA ALA A 39 -2.62 -2.03 2.06
C ALA A 39 -3.96 -2.49 1.48
N THR A 40 -5.01 -2.44 2.29
CA THR A 40 -6.40 -2.72 1.90
C THR A 40 -7.25 -1.50 2.19
N SER A 41 -7.97 -0.99 1.19
CA SER A 41 -8.94 0.10 1.41
C SER A 41 -10.13 0.08 0.47
N CYS A 42 -11.33 0.39 0.94
CA CYS A 42 -12.49 0.52 0.05
C CYS A 42 -12.43 1.79 -0.81
N GLY A 43 -11.68 2.82 -0.40
CA GLY A 43 -11.58 4.09 -1.13
C GLY A 43 -10.24 4.28 -1.86
N TYR A 44 -9.31 4.99 -1.23
CA TYR A 44 -8.04 5.39 -1.84
C TYR A 44 -6.84 4.74 -1.16
N VAL A 45 -5.93 4.13 -1.92
CA VAL A 45 -4.68 3.58 -1.39
C VAL A 45 -3.51 4.33 -2.01
N ALA A 46 -2.63 4.93 -1.21
CA ALA A 46 -1.28 5.28 -1.66
C ALA A 46 -0.21 4.52 -0.89
N ALA A 47 0.67 3.83 -1.62
CA ALA A 47 1.75 3.06 -1.04
C ALA A 47 3.08 3.41 -1.69
N THR A 48 4.07 3.75 -0.86
CA THR A 48 5.43 4.06 -1.31
C THR A 48 6.40 3.09 -0.66
N SER A 49 7.14 2.32 -1.46
CA SER A 49 8.12 1.39 -0.91
C SER A 49 9.36 1.11 -1.75
N CYS A 50 10.51 0.97 -1.10
CA CYS A 50 11.73 0.52 -1.79
C CYS A 50 11.70 -0.98 -2.16
N GLY A 51 10.83 -1.77 -1.53
CA GLY A 51 10.70 -3.21 -1.78
C GLY A 51 9.43 -3.56 -2.55
N SER A 52 8.57 -4.37 -1.92
CA SER A 52 7.36 -4.91 -2.54
C SER A 52 6.11 -4.23 -2.01
N VAL A 53 5.17 -3.90 -2.91
CA VAL A 53 3.87 -3.30 -2.55
C VAL A 53 2.75 -4.23 -3.00
N ALA A 54 1.85 -4.57 -2.09
CA ALA A 54 0.59 -5.24 -2.35
C ALA A 54 -0.55 -4.31 -1.92
N ALA A 55 -1.36 -3.85 -2.87
CA ALA A 55 -2.47 -2.95 -2.60
C ALA A 55 -3.78 -3.56 -3.11
N THR A 56 -4.83 -3.54 -2.30
CA THR A 56 -6.18 -3.96 -2.69
C THR A 56 -7.15 -2.82 -2.44
N SER A 57 -7.91 -2.41 -3.47
CA SER A 57 -8.91 -1.36 -3.29
C SER A 57 -10.15 -1.47 -4.17
N CYS A 58 -11.30 -0.99 -3.69
CA CYS A 58 -12.48 -0.85 -4.54
C CYS A 58 -12.47 0.45 -5.37
N GLY A 59 -11.63 1.42 -5.02
CA GLY A 59 -11.56 2.73 -5.66
C GLY A 59 -10.26 2.97 -6.43
N TYR A 60 -9.39 3.83 -5.88
CA TYR A 60 -8.16 4.27 -6.54
C TYR A 60 -6.92 3.72 -5.81
N VAL A 61 -5.95 3.21 -6.57
CA VAL A 61 -4.67 2.74 -6.04
C VAL A 61 -3.53 3.52 -6.68
N ALA A 62 -2.71 4.17 -5.86
CA ALA A 62 -1.47 4.84 -6.23
C ALA A 62 -0.28 4.12 -5.58
N ALA A 63 0.50 3.35 -6.33
CA ALA A 63 1.65 2.62 -5.79
C ALA A 63 2.95 3.12 -6.40
N THR A 64 3.96 3.40 -5.59
CA THR A 64 5.32 3.73 -6.05
C THR A 64 6.30 2.77 -5.40
N CYS A 65 7.03 1.99 -6.21
CA CYS A 65 8.06 1.13 -5.67
C CYS A 65 9.30 0.94 -6.55
N SER A 66 10.41 0.55 -5.94
CA SER A 66 11.62 0.15 -6.68
C SER A 66 11.66 -1.33 -7.03
N GLY A 67 10.84 -2.16 -6.36
CA GLY A 67 10.72 -3.59 -6.61
C GLY A 67 9.41 -3.95 -7.32
N CYS A 68 8.68 -4.89 -6.72
CA CYS A 68 7.45 -5.43 -7.27
C CYS A 68 6.23 -4.70 -6.72
N ALA A 69 5.36 -4.22 -7.60
CA ALA A 69 4.02 -3.75 -7.23
C ALA A 69 2.99 -4.78 -7.68
N LEU A 70 2.04 -5.07 -6.81
CA LEU A 70 0.84 -5.85 -7.09
C LEU A 70 -0.37 -5.02 -6.61
N ALA A 71 -1.26 -4.68 -7.53
CA ALA A 71 -2.44 -3.90 -7.24
C ALA A 71 -3.68 -4.66 -7.71
N ILE A 72 -4.65 -4.85 -6.83
CA ILE A 72 -5.96 -5.40 -7.18
C ILE A 72 -6.99 -4.31 -6.91
N CYS A 73 -7.65 -3.83 -7.96
CA CYS A 73 -8.76 -2.93 -7.75
C CYS A 73 -9.91 -3.09 -8.74
N SER A 74 -11.10 -2.66 -8.30
CA SER A 74 -12.27 -2.52 -9.16
C SER A 74 -12.37 -1.15 -9.86
N GLY A 75 -11.45 -0.23 -9.56
CA GLY A 75 -11.43 1.12 -10.13
C GLY A 75 -10.14 1.40 -10.91
N TYR A 76 -9.42 2.45 -10.51
CA TYR A 76 -8.24 2.93 -11.24
C TYR A 76 -6.94 2.60 -10.48
N VAL A 77 -5.95 2.05 -11.20
CA VAL A 77 -4.59 1.86 -10.70
C VAL A 77 -3.64 2.82 -11.40
N ALA A 78 -2.89 3.59 -10.61
CA ALA A 78 -1.69 4.30 -11.01
C ALA A 78 -0.51 3.69 -10.26
N ALA A 79 0.32 2.89 -10.94
CA ALA A 79 1.50 2.32 -10.33
C ALA A 79 2.77 2.74 -11.06
N THR A 80 3.78 3.10 -10.29
CA THR A 80 5.10 3.50 -10.76
C THR A 80 6.12 2.55 -10.14
N SER A 81 6.59 1.58 -10.92
CA SER A 81 7.62 0.63 -10.49
C SER A 81 8.93 0.86 -11.25
N PHE A 82 10.05 1.00 -10.53
CA PHE A 82 11.40 0.99 -11.11
C PHE A 82 11.97 -0.45 -11.23
N GLY A 83 11.08 -1.44 -11.32
CA GLY A 83 11.37 -2.88 -11.38
C GLY A 83 10.24 -3.66 -12.09
N TYR A 84 10.04 -4.93 -11.75
CA TYR A 84 8.96 -5.76 -12.33
C TYR A 84 7.61 -5.41 -11.70
N GLY A 85 6.75 -4.70 -12.44
CA GLY A 85 5.38 -4.38 -12.01
C GLY A 85 4.35 -5.34 -12.60
N LEU A 86 3.47 -5.89 -11.76
CA LEU A 86 2.29 -6.65 -12.19
C LEU A 86 1.03 -5.87 -11.75
N LEU A 87 0.30 -5.35 -12.72
CA LEU A 87 -0.86 -4.49 -12.53
C LEU A 87 -2.12 -5.15 -13.09
#